data_AF-A0A2K6F9Y5-F1
#
_entry.id   AF-A0A2K6F9Y5-F1
#
_cell.length_a   1.000
_cell.length_b   1.000
_cell.length_c   1.000
_cell.angle_alpha   90.00
_cell.angle_beta   90.00
_cell.angle_gamma   90.00
#
_symmetry.space_group_name_H-M   'P 1'
#
loop_
_entity.id
_entity.type
_entity.pdbx_description
1 polymer ?
#
loop_
_entity_poly.entity_id
_entity_poly.type
_entity_poly.pdbx_seq_one_letter_code
_entity_poly.pdbx_strand_id
1 'polypeptide(L)'
;LDHSQHPPGWAWQWLSSHPSFTVLPWLECRGIILAHSNLKLLGSSNPPALASRVAGTTEPRARKYKCGLPQPCPEEHLAFRMVSGAANVIGPKICLEDKMLMSSVKDNVGRGLNIALVNGVSGELIEARAFDMWAGDVNDLLKFIRPLHEGTLVFVASYDDPATKMNEETRKLFGELGSRNAKELAFRDSWVFVGAKGVQNKSPFEQHVKNSKHTNKYEGWPEALVMEGCIPRRSTAS
;
A
#
# COMPACT_ATOMS: atom_id res chain seq x y z
N LEU A 1 58.01 -19.96 1.72
CA LEU A 1 56.73 -20.05 2.45
C LEU A 1 56.26 -18.62 2.68
N ASP A 2 56.10 -17.74 1.69
CA ASP A 2 55.17 -17.74 0.55
C ASP A 2 53.88 -18.55 0.74
N HIS A 3 52.78 -17.85 1.00
CA HIS A 3 51.69 -17.78 0.04
C HIS A 3 50.89 -16.48 0.22
N SER A 4 50.95 -15.66 -0.81
CA SER A 4 50.07 -14.56 -1.16
C SER A 4 48.59 -14.99 -1.23
N GLN A 5 47.64 -14.13 -0.82
CA GLN A 5 46.54 -13.66 -1.68
C GLN A 5 45.55 -12.70 -0.98
N HIS A 6 45.27 -11.63 -1.71
CA HIS A 6 44.34 -10.54 -1.45
C HIS A 6 42.86 -10.98 -1.51
N PRO A 7 41.92 -10.26 -0.87
CA PRO A 7 40.54 -10.21 -1.31
C PRO A 7 40.33 -9.08 -2.36
N PRO A 8 39.45 -9.28 -3.36
CA PRO A 8 39.22 -8.31 -4.43
C PRO A 8 38.38 -7.11 -3.98
N GLY A 9 38.82 -5.92 -4.41
CA GLY A 9 38.13 -4.65 -4.23
C GLY A 9 37.04 -4.41 -5.27
N TRP A 10 35.84 -4.09 -4.77
CA TRP A 10 34.80 -3.31 -5.45
C TRP A 10 33.89 -2.69 -4.37
N ALA A 11 34.35 -1.65 -3.68
CA ALA A 11 33.49 -0.85 -2.82
C ALA A 11 33.94 0.61 -2.88
N TRP A 12 33.68 1.24 -4.02
CA TRP A 12 33.79 2.68 -4.16
C TRP A 12 32.57 3.35 -3.52
N GLN A 13 32.85 4.14 -2.49
CA GLN A 13 32.41 5.53 -2.32
C GLN A 13 30.96 5.89 -2.67
N TRP A 14 30.18 6.24 -1.65
CA TRP A 14 29.14 7.26 -1.73
C TRP A 14 29.22 8.18 -0.51
N LEU A 15 30.03 9.24 -0.63
CA LEU A 15 29.88 10.45 0.16
C LEU A 15 30.03 11.65 -0.77
N SER A 16 29.16 12.65 -0.56
CA SER A 16 29.20 14.04 -1.04
C SER A 16 28.23 14.38 -2.17
N SER A 17 27.01 14.78 -1.78
CA SER A 17 26.35 15.98 -2.34
C SER A 17 25.28 16.47 -1.36
N HIS A 18 25.72 17.22 -0.35
CA HIS A 18 24.89 18.23 0.28
C HIS A 18 25.03 19.51 -0.55
N PRO A 19 23.93 20.18 -0.89
CA PRO A 19 23.93 21.63 -0.98
C PRO A 19 23.29 22.23 0.27
N SER A 20 24.03 23.17 0.83
CA SER A 20 23.74 23.98 1.98
C SER A 20 22.42 24.75 1.91
N PHE A 21 21.82 24.90 3.09
CA PHE A 21 21.16 26.10 3.61
C PHE A 21 20.87 27.22 2.60
N THR A 22 19.60 27.40 2.28
CA THR A 22 19.04 28.74 2.03
C THR A 22 18.01 29.04 3.10
N VAL A 23 18.37 30.02 3.93
CA VAL A 23 17.50 30.67 4.93
C VAL A 23 16.44 31.44 4.15
N LEU A 24 15.17 31.04 4.26
CA LEU A 24 14.04 31.87 3.86
C LEU A 24 13.64 32.73 5.06
N PRO A 25 13.67 34.07 4.97
CA PRO A 25 13.14 34.94 6.00
C PRO A 25 11.62 34.75 6.06
N TRP A 26 11.12 34.35 7.23
CA TRP A 26 9.73 34.56 7.62
C TRP A 26 9.44 36.06 7.56
N LEU A 27 8.67 36.50 6.57
CA LEU A 27 7.97 37.78 6.64
C LEU A 27 6.65 37.56 7.38
N GLU A 28 6.58 38.15 8.56
CA GLU A 28 5.35 38.40 9.29
C GLU A 28 4.43 39.32 8.47
N CYS A 29 3.28 38.82 8.06
CA CYS A 29 2.17 39.66 7.61
C CYS A 29 1.17 39.82 8.75
N ARG A 30 1.44 40.76 9.67
CA ARG A 30 0.43 41.36 10.55
C ARG A 30 0.07 42.74 10.03
N GLY A 31 -0.93 42.82 9.16
CA GLY A 31 -1.57 44.06 8.73
C GLY A 31 -2.95 44.18 9.38
N ILE A 32 -3.08 45.12 10.32
CA ILE A 32 -4.32 45.48 11.02
C ILE A 32 -5.23 46.26 10.07
N ILE A 33 -6.52 45.88 10.07
CA ILE A 33 -7.60 46.52 9.32
C ILE A 33 -7.89 47.89 9.92
N LEU A 34 -7.65 48.98 9.17
CA LEU A 34 -8.24 50.30 9.46
C LEU A 34 -9.58 50.41 8.73
N ALA A 35 -10.66 50.49 9.50
CA ALA A 35 -11.97 50.86 9.02
C ALA A 35 -12.03 52.39 8.80
N HIS A 36 -12.48 52.83 7.62
CA HIS A 36 -13.04 54.17 7.46
C HIS A 36 -14.37 54.11 6.71
N SER A 37 -15.30 54.84 7.29
CA SER A 37 -16.75 54.76 7.13
C SER A 37 -17.28 55.38 5.83
N ASN A 38 -18.47 54.90 5.46
CA ASN A 38 -19.36 55.34 4.40
C ASN A 38 -19.57 56.87 4.30
N LEU A 39 -19.45 57.40 3.09
CA LEU A 39 -20.21 58.57 2.63
C LEU A 39 -20.70 58.29 1.19
N LYS A 40 -22.02 58.22 1.01
CA LYS A 40 -22.67 58.18 -0.31
C LYS A 40 -22.78 59.59 -0.85
N LEU A 41 -22.57 59.78 -2.16
CA LEU A 41 -23.48 60.51 -3.06
C LEU A 41 -23.10 60.29 -4.54
N LEU A 42 -24.12 60.42 -5.38
CA LEU A 42 -24.30 60.04 -6.79
C LEU A 42 -23.26 60.54 -7.81
N GLY A 43 -23.05 59.76 -8.88
CA GLY A 43 -22.63 60.33 -10.17
C GLY A 43 -21.84 59.40 -11.10
N SER A 44 -22.55 58.77 -12.04
CA SER A 44 -22.19 58.62 -13.47
C SER A 44 -20.97 57.80 -13.93
N SER A 45 -21.27 57.01 -14.98
CA SER A 45 -20.42 56.57 -16.09
C SER A 45 -19.60 55.27 -15.93
N ASN A 46 -20.05 54.23 -16.64
CA ASN A 46 -19.35 52.96 -16.87
C ASN A 46 -18.03 53.14 -17.63
N PRO A 47 -16.96 52.43 -17.25
CA PRO A 47 -15.91 51.98 -18.16
C PRO A 47 -15.93 50.45 -18.34
N PRO A 48 -15.48 49.91 -19.49
CA PRO A 48 -15.50 48.46 -19.73
C PRO A 48 -14.42 47.80 -18.88
N ALA A 49 -14.82 47.01 -17.88
CA ALA A 49 -13.90 46.14 -17.18
C ALA A 49 -13.41 45.05 -18.14
N LEU A 50 -12.12 45.10 -18.44
CA LEU A 50 -11.35 44.04 -19.08
C LEU A 50 -11.60 42.75 -18.28
N ALA A 51 -12.30 41.79 -18.88
CA ALA A 51 -12.53 40.49 -18.28
C ALA A 51 -11.17 39.79 -18.11
N SER A 52 -10.61 39.86 -16.91
CA SER A 52 -9.50 39.02 -16.49
C SER A 52 -9.98 37.58 -16.50
N ARG A 53 -9.71 36.88 -17.61
CA ARG A 53 -9.83 35.42 -17.67
C ARG A 53 -8.78 34.87 -16.72
N VAL A 54 -9.16 34.62 -15.48
CA VAL A 54 -8.47 33.63 -14.64
C VAL A 54 -8.69 32.30 -15.34
N ALA A 55 -7.77 31.96 -16.24
CA ALA A 55 -7.63 30.62 -16.74
C ALA A 55 -7.35 29.75 -15.51
N GLY A 56 -8.38 29.04 -15.04
CA GLY A 56 -8.19 27.96 -14.10
C GLY A 56 -7.24 26.98 -14.78
N THR A 57 -5.97 27.01 -14.38
CA THR A 57 -5.02 25.94 -14.65
C THR A 57 -5.55 24.72 -13.93
N THR A 58 -6.47 24.00 -14.58
CA THR A 58 -6.74 22.62 -14.24
C THR A 58 -5.45 21.87 -14.55
N GLU A 59 -4.64 21.61 -13.52
CA GLU A 59 -3.58 20.62 -13.65
C GLU A 59 -4.19 19.37 -14.29
N PRO A 60 -3.59 18.81 -15.35
CA PRO A 60 -4.06 17.56 -15.91
C PRO A 60 -4.04 16.54 -14.77
N ARG A 61 -5.22 16.10 -14.29
CA ARG A 61 -5.30 14.99 -13.34
C ARG A 61 -4.46 13.88 -13.95
N ALA A 62 -3.35 13.54 -13.30
CA ALA A 62 -2.46 12.48 -13.76
C ALA A 62 -3.34 11.27 -14.13
N ARG A 63 -3.23 10.81 -15.38
CA ARG A 63 -4.04 9.67 -15.85
C ARG A 63 -3.71 8.50 -14.94
N LYS A 64 -4.67 8.13 -14.10
CA LYS A 64 -4.54 6.99 -13.20
C LYS A 64 -4.75 5.74 -14.03
N TYR A 65 -3.75 4.87 -14.06
CA TYR A 65 -3.86 3.54 -14.68
C TYR A 65 -4.65 2.60 -13.76
N LYS A 66 -4.79 1.33 -14.17
CA LYS A 66 -5.53 0.32 -13.40
C LYS A 66 -5.15 0.33 -11.92
N CYS A 67 -6.13 0.25 -11.04
CA CYS A 67 -5.99 0.36 -9.58
C CYS A 67 -5.34 1.66 -9.08
N GLY A 68 -5.30 2.70 -9.90
CA GLY A 68 -4.66 3.97 -9.56
C GLY A 68 -3.14 3.93 -9.60
N LEU A 69 -2.55 3.02 -10.39
CA LEU A 69 -1.10 2.94 -10.59
C LEU A 69 -0.56 4.21 -11.28
N PRO A 70 0.71 4.60 -11.00
CA PRO A 70 1.35 5.75 -11.63
C PRO A 70 1.77 5.50 -13.08
N GLN A 71 1.93 4.24 -13.47
CA GLN A 71 2.31 3.79 -14.82
C GLN A 71 1.53 2.53 -15.21
N PRO A 72 1.38 2.22 -16.51
CA PRO A 72 0.71 1.01 -16.94
C PRO A 72 1.59 -0.22 -16.69
N CYS A 73 0.96 -1.37 -16.47
CA CYS A 73 1.68 -2.64 -16.44
C CYS A 73 2.08 -3.11 -17.85
N PRO A 74 3.17 -3.89 -17.99
CA PRO A 74 3.51 -4.56 -19.24
C PRO A 74 2.39 -5.50 -19.71
N GLU A 75 2.46 -5.92 -20.98
CA GLU A 75 1.59 -6.98 -21.50
C GLU A 75 1.72 -8.27 -20.69
N GLU A 76 0.64 -9.07 -20.65
CA GLU A 76 0.57 -10.31 -19.86
C GLU A 76 0.89 -10.13 -18.36
N HIS A 77 0.54 -8.98 -17.79
CA HIS A 77 0.62 -8.74 -16.35
C HIS A 77 -0.73 -8.28 -15.78
N LEU A 78 -0.98 -8.65 -14.53
CA LEU A 78 -2.11 -8.19 -13.73
C LEU A 78 -1.68 -7.02 -12.84
N ALA A 79 -2.32 -5.87 -13.00
CA ALA A 79 -2.12 -4.68 -12.20
C ALA A 79 -2.83 -4.80 -10.85
N PHE A 80 -2.11 -4.57 -9.75
CA PHE A 80 -2.71 -4.57 -8.41
C PHE A 80 -2.27 -3.39 -7.56
N ARG A 81 -3.13 -3.03 -6.62
CA ARG A 81 -2.81 -2.12 -5.53
C ARG A 81 -3.52 -2.60 -4.27
N MET A 82 -2.79 -2.70 -3.17
CA MET A 82 -3.35 -3.05 -1.89
C MET A 82 -2.81 -2.19 -0.76
N VAL A 83 -3.63 -2.03 0.28
CA VAL A 83 -3.35 -1.23 1.46
C VAL A 83 -3.75 -2.02 2.69
N SER A 84 -2.88 -2.09 3.70
CA SER A 84 -3.28 -2.64 5.00
C SER A 84 -4.28 -1.71 5.70
N GLY A 85 -4.90 -2.18 6.78
CA GLY A 85 -5.67 -1.31 7.65
C GLY A 85 -4.79 -0.25 8.33
N ALA A 86 -5.40 0.88 8.71
CA ALA A 86 -4.79 1.88 9.56
C ALA A 86 -5.39 1.78 10.96
N ALA A 87 -4.57 1.29 11.89
CA ALA A 87 -5.00 0.88 13.22
C ALA A 87 -6.24 -0.05 13.12
N ASN A 88 -7.27 0.24 13.92
CA ASN A 88 -8.56 -0.43 13.89
C ASN A 88 -9.68 0.41 13.24
N VAL A 89 -9.35 1.54 12.61
CA VAL A 89 -10.34 2.55 12.18
C VAL A 89 -10.60 2.49 10.68
N ILE A 90 -9.54 2.35 9.87
CA ILE A 90 -9.65 2.29 8.42
C ILE A 90 -9.31 0.88 7.97
N GLY A 91 -10.26 0.20 7.35
CA GLY A 91 -10.07 -1.14 6.82
C GLY A 91 -9.14 -1.19 5.60
N PRO A 92 -8.62 -2.37 5.28
CA PRO A 92 -7.72 -2.57 4.14
C PRO A 92 -8.45 -2.42 2.81
N LYS A 93 -7.66 -2.31 1.74
CA LYS A 93 -8.16 -2.30 0.36
C LYS A 93 -7.33 -3.25 -0.49
N ILE A 94 -7.98 -4.03 -1.34
CA ILE A 94 -7.31 -4.91 -2.32
C ILE A 94 -7.98 -4.67 -3.67
N CYS A 95 -7.22 -4.16 -4.63
CA CYS A 95 -7.63 -3.93 -6.00
C CYS A 95 -6.77 -4.77 -6.95
N LEU A 96 -7.42 -5.38 -7.94
CA LEU A 96 -6.78 -6.11 -9.03
C LEU A 96 -7.49 -5.79 -10.34
N GLU A 97 -6.77 -5.38 -11.38
CA GLU A 97 -7.32 -5.10 -12.71
C GLU A 97 -8.54 -4.15 -12.68
N ASP A 98 -8.43 -3.05 -11.92
CA ASP A 98 -9.50 -2.08 -11.61
C ASP A 98 -10.71 -2.62 -10.84
N LYS A 99 -10.72 -3.90 -10.49
CA LYS A 99 -11.76 -4.51 -9.68
C LYS A 99 -11.36 -4.42 -8.21
N MET A 100 -12.17 -3.70 -7.43
CA MET A 100 -12.03 -3.68 -5.98
C MET A 100 -12.51 -5.02 -5.41
N LEU A 101 -11.56 -5.84 -4.95
CA LEU A 101 -11.83 -7.17 -4.40
C LEU A 101 -12.29 -7.08 -2.94
N MET A 102 -11.58 -6.28 -2.13
CA MET A 102 -11.89 -6.08 -0.71
C MET A 102 -11.78 -4.61 -0.33
N SER A 103 -12.76 -4.10 0.41
CA SER A 103 -12.71 -2.75 1.01
C SER A 103 -13.83 -2.55 2.04
N SER A 104 -13.69 -1.56 2.92
CA SER A 104 -14.78 -1.16 3.84
C SER A 104 -16.06 -0.76 3.11
N VAL A 105 -15.98 -0.16 1.92
CA VAL A 105 -17.16 0.21 1.12
C VAL A 105 -17.91 -1.02 0.58
N LYS A 106 -17.20 -2.14 0.40
CA LYS A 106 -17.80 -3.42 -0.01
C LYS A 106 -18.31 -4.25 1.17
N ASP A 107 -18.15 -3.76 2.40
CA ASP A 107 -18.56 -4.43 3.63
C ASP A 107 -18.05 -5.88 3.73
N ASN A 108 -16.81 -6.12 3.27
CA ASN A 108 -16.21 -7.45 3.22
C ASN A 108 -14.82 -7.52 3.84
N VAL A 109 -14.50 -6.57 4.73
CA VAL A 109 -13.22 -6.52 5.46
C VAL A 109 -13.47 -6.55 6.96
N GLY A 110 -12.52 -7.10 7.70
CA GLY A 110 -12.61 -7.22 9.15
C GLY A 110 -11.23 -7.29 9.80
N ARG A 111 -11.20 -7.18 11.14
CA ARG A 111 -9.96 -7.36 11.92
C ARG A 111 -9.28 -8.67 11.56
N GLY A 112 -7.95 -8.68 11.57
CA GLY A 112 -7.13 -9.84 11.27
C GLY A 112 -6.56 -9.85 9.86
N LEU A 113 -6.61 -11.01 9.22
CA LEU A 113 -6.10 -11.23 7.87
C LEU A 113 -7.25 -11.13 6.86
N ASN A 114 -7.14 -10.21 5.91
CA ASN A 114 -8.09 -10.05 4.81
C ASN A 114 -7.48 -10.66 3.56
N ILE A 115 -8.08 -11.75 3.07
CA ILE A 115 -7.48 -12.59 2.03
C ILE A 115 -8.39 -12.66 0.81
N ALA A 116 -7.82 -12.39 -0.36
CA ALA A 116 -8.46 -12.61 -1.65
C ALA A 116 -7.69 -13.65 -2.47
N LEU A 117 -8.40 -14.69 -2.89
CA LEU A 117 -7.91 -15.76 -3.75
C LEU A 117 -8.28 -15.45 -5.19
N VAL A 118 -7.29 -15.48 -6.09
CA VAL A 118 -7.48 -15.11 -7.49
C VAL A 118 -6.90 -16.18 -8.38
N ASN A 119 -7.59 -16.48 -9.48
CA ASN A 119 -7.06 -17.36 -10.51
C ASN A 119 -5.90 -16.66 -11.24
N GLY A 120 -4.68 -17.19 -11.15
CA GLY A 120 -3.48 -16.58 -11.76
C GLY A 120 -3.45 -16.59 -13.28
N VAL A 121 -4.38 -17.30 -13.94
CA VAL A 121 -4.55 -17.31 -15.40
C VAL A 121 -5.64 -16.34 -15.81
N SER A 122 -6.83 -16.34 -15.21
CA SER A 122 -7.92 -15.43 -15.64
C SER A 122 -7.86 -14.05 -15.00
N GLY A 123 -7.20 -13.92 -13.84
CA GLY A 123 -7.26 -12.72 -12.99
C GLY A 123 -8.60 -12.55 -12.28
N GLU A 124 -9.47 -13.57 -12.29
CA GLU A 124 -10.78 -13.52 -11.65
C GLU A 124 -10.70 -13.91 -10.17
N LEU A 125 -11.55 -13.25 -9.38
CA LEU A 125 -11.71 -13.56 -7.96
C LEU A 125 -12.36 -14.93 -7.80
N ILE A 126 -11.72 -15.81 -7.04
CA ILE A 126 -12.26 -17.10 -6.63
C ILE A 126 -13.07 -16.90 -5.36
N GLU A 127 -12.46 -16.34 -4.32
CA GLU A 127 -13.11 -16.08 -3.03
C GLU A 127 -12.36 -14.99 -2.27
N ALA A 128 -13.07 -14.20 -1.44
CA ALA A 128 -12.46 -13.24 -0.53
C ALA A 128 -13.10 -13.31 0.85
N ARG A 129 -12.28 -13.33 1.91
CA ARG A 129 -12.76 -13.45 3.29
C ARG A 129 -11.80 -12.77 4.28
N ALA A 130 -12.35 -12.27 5.38
CA ALA A 130 -11.59 -11.80 6.54
C ALA A 130 -11.55 -12.86 7.64
N PHE A 131 -10.40 -13.00 8.30
CA PHE A 131 -10.17 -13.96 9.38
C PHE A 131 -9.64 -13.24 10.61
N ASP A 132 -10.43 -13.22 11.69
CA ASP A 132 -10.08 -12.53 12.93
C ASP A 132 -8.95 -13.26 13.67
N MET A 133 -7.74 -12.72 13.56
CA MET A 133 -6.54 -13.26 14.20
C MET A 133 -6.31 -12.75 15.63
N TRP A 134 -7.30 -12.07 16.23
CA TRP A 134 -7.29 -11.67 17.65
C TRP A 134 -8.25 -12.53 18.47
N ALA A 135 -9.52 -12.60 18.06
CA ALA A 135 -10.57 -13.30 18.80
C ALA A 135 -11.18 -14.51 18.06
N GLY A 136 -10.88 -14.69 16.77
CA GLY A 136 -11.44 -15.76 15.96
C GLY A 136 -10.73 -17.11 16.09
N ASP A 137 -11.22 -18.10 15.36
CA ASP A 137 -10.62 -19.42 15.26
C ASP A 137 -9.69 -19.51 14.03
N VAL A 138 -8.41 -19.83 14.27
CA VAL A 138 -7.41 -20.02 13.22
C VAL A 138 -7.74 -21.20 12.30
N ASN A 139 -8.56 -22.16 12.75
CA ASN A 139 -8.96 -23.29 11.92
C ASN A 139 -9.78 -22.88 10.69
N ASP A 140 -10.50 -21.78 10.75
CA ASP A 140 -11.27 -21.30 9.60
C ASP A 140 -10.37 -20.76 8.49
N LEU A 141 -9.25 -20.13 8.87
CA LEU A 141 -8.19 -19.76 7.93
C LEU A 141 -7.51 -20.99 7.32
N LEU A 142 -7.24 -22.02 8.13
CA LEU A 142 -6.63 -23.26 7.64
C LEU A 142 -7.52 -23.99 6.64
N LYS A 143 -8.83 -24.08 6.91
CA LYS A 143 -9.81 -24.66 5.96
C LYS A 143 -9.87 -23.88 4.65
N PHE A 144 -9.62 -22.58 4.68
CA PHE A 144 -9.62 -21.71 3.50
C PHE A 144 -8.34 -21.83 2.65
N ILE A 145 -7.17 -21.98 3.28
CA ILE A 145 -5.87 -21.99 2.58
C ILE A 145 -5.40 -23.40 2.17
N ARG A 146 -5.80 -24.46 2.87
CA ARG A 146 -5.38 -25.83 2.51
C ARG A 146 -5.84 -26.30 1.12
N PRO A 147 -7.08 -26.03 0.65
CA PRO A 147 -7.57 -26.57 -0.63
C PRO A 147 -7.11 -25.78 -1.87
N LEU A 148 -6.14 -24.87 -1.75
CA LEU A 148 -5.68 -24.06 -2.88
C LEU A 148 -5.04 -24.91 -3.97
N HIS A 149 -5.49 -24.72 -5.20
CA HIS A 149 -4.87 -25.28 -6.40
C HIS A 149 -3.66 -24.47 -6.83
N GLU A 150 -2.68 -25.13 -7.45
CA GLU A 150 -1.51 -24.46 -8.02
C GLU A 150 -1.90 -23.34 -8.99
N GLY A 151 -1.19 -22.23 -8.94
CA GLY A 151 -1.50 -21.04 -9.75
C GLY A 151 -2.55 -20.12 -9.14
N THR A 152 -3.12 -20.46 -7.99
CA THR A 152 -3.94 -19.51 -7.22
C THR A 152 -3.03 -18.43 -6.62
N LEU A 153 -3.31 -17.17 -6.93
CA LEU A 153 -2.71 -16.01 -6.28
C LEU A 153 -3.42 -15.75 -4.95
N VAL A 154 -2.66 -15.39 -3.93
CA VAL A 154 -3.16 -15.16 -2.57
C VAL A 154 -2.75 -13.75 -2.13
N PHE A 155 -3.71 -12.82 -2.15
CA PHE A 155 -3.52 -11.45 -1.65
C PHE A 155 -3.90 -11.41 -0.18
N VAL A 156 -3.05 -10.82 0.66
CA VAL A 156 -3.25 -10.73 2.11
C VAL A 156 -2.98 -9.32 2.59
N ALA A 157 -3.94 -8.70 3.25
CA ALA A 157 -3.79 -7.40 3.91
C ALA A 157 -4.18 -7.51 5.39
N SER A 158 -3.31 -7.07 6.30
CA SER A 158 -3.62 -7.03 7.73
C SER A 158 -4.58 -5.89 8.07
N TYR A 159 -5.36 -6.05 9.14
CA TYR A 159 -6.16 -5.01 9.76
C TYR A 159 -6.20 -5.19 11.27
N ASP A 160 -5.84 -4.15 12.02
CA ASP A 160 -5.71 -4.15 13.49
C ASP A 160 -4.66 -5.14 14.01
N ASP A 161 -4.96 -6.44 14.12
CA ASP A 161 -4.00 -7.46 14.58
C ASP A 161 -4.03 -8.73 13.71
N PRO A 162 -2.96 -9.01 12.94
CA PRO A 162 -2.92 -10.18 12.06
C PRO A 162 -2.35 -11.46 12.71
N ALA A 163 -1.82 -11.41 13.94
CA ALA A 163 -0.86 -12.43 14.37
C ALA A 163 -1.19 -13.19 15.65
N THR A 164 -1.99 -12.65 16.58
CA THR A 164 -2.18 -13.26 17.91
C THR A 164 -2.61 -14.73 17.86
N LYS A 165 -3.47 -15.11 16.91
CA LYS A 165 -3.96 -16.48 16.75
C LYS A 165 -3.20 -17.31 15.73
N MET A 166 -2.18 -16.76 15.04
CA MET A 166 -1.39 -17.53 14.07
C MET A 166 -0.53 -18.59 14.76
N ASN A 167 -0.77 -19.86 14.41
CA ASN A 167 0.03 -21.00 14.85
C ASN A 167 1.16 -21.35 13.85
N GLU A 168 2.03 -22.28 14.24
CA GLU A 168 3.15 -22.74 13.41
C GLU A 168 2.71 -23.23 12.03
N GLU A 169 1.59 -23.96 11.96
CA GLU A 169 1.05 -24.46 10.70
C GLU A 169 0.65 -23.33 9.75
N THR A 170 -0.09 -22.33 10.24
CA THR A 170 -0.52 -21.17 9.45
C THR A 170 0.70 -20.41 8.92
N ARG A 171 1.71 -20.22 9.77
CA ARG A 171 2.96 -19.55 9.40
C ARG A 171 3.73 -20.34 8.34
N LYS A 172 3.75 -21.67 8.47
CA LYS A 172 4.35 -22.58 7.48
C LYS A 172 3.63 -22.48 6.13
N LEU A 173 2.29 -22.51 6.12
CA LEU A 173 1.49 -22.39 4.88
C LEU A 173 1.78 -21.07 4.15
N PHE A 174 1.82 -19.93 4.85
CA PHE A 174 2.22 -18.67 4.19
C PHE A 174 3.67 -18.69 3.71
N GLY A 175 4.57 -19.37 4.44
CA GLY A 175 5.94 -19.60 4.00
C GLY A 175 6.04 -20.38 2.68
N GLU A 176 5.17 -21.39 2.50
CA GLU A 176 5.02 -22.18 1.26
C GLU A 176 4.37 -21.39 0.13
N LEU A 177 3.55 -20.38 0.44
CA LEU A 177 2.99 -19.44 -0.54
C LEU A 177 3.99 -18.36 -0.98
N GLY A 178 5.20 -18.34 -0.40
CA GLY A 178 6.29 -17.44 -0.77
C GLY A 178 6.61 -16.35 0.25
N SER A 179 5.96 -16.30 1.42
CA SER A 179 6.23 -15.28 2.45
C SER A 179 7.59 -15.49 3.13
N ARG A 180 8.27 -14.39 3.42
CA ARG A 180 9.46 -14.27 4.28
C ARG A 180 9.06 -13.90 5.70
N ASN A 181 8.11 -12.99 5.87
CA ASN A 181 7.80 -12.38 7.16
C ASN A 181 6.74 -13.14 7.98
N ALA A 182 5.96 -14.04 7.38
CA ALA A 182 4.89 -14.76 8.09
C ALA A 182 5.37 -15.53 9.33
N LYS A 183 6.62 -16.02 9.33
CA LYS A 183 7.21 -16.72 10.47
C LYS A 183 7.38 -15.81 11.70
N GLU A 184 7.61 -14.52 11.48
CA GLU A 184 7.98 -13.55 12.53
C GLU A 184 6.87 -12.54 12.82
N LEU A 185 5.76 -12.59 12.07
CA LEU A 185 4.65 -11.67 12.23
C LEU A 185 4.12 -11.65 13.67
N ALA A 186 4.05 -10.46 14.27
CA ALA A 186 3.72 -10.24 15.66
C ALA A 186 2.48 -9.34 15.84
N PHE A 187 2.06 -9.19 17.10
CA PHE A 187 0.87 -8.44 17.49
C PHE A 187 0.83 -7.03 16.89
N ARG A 188 -0.22 -6.75 16.10
CA ARG A 188 -0.47 -5.49 15.38
C ARG A 188 0.58 -5.07 14.37
N ASP A 189 1.42 -5.98 13.91
CA ASP A 189 2.28 -5.67 12.76
C ASP A 189 1.41 -5.31 11.54
N SER A 190 1.85 -4.31 10.77
CA SER A 190 1.28 -4.06 9.45
C SER A 190 1.93 -5.02 8.45
N TRP A 191 1.13 -5.71 7.65
CA TRP A 191 1.61 -6.66 6.67
C TRP A 191 0.73 -6.68 5.43
N VAL A 192 1.36 -6.62 4.26
CA VAL A 192 0.75 -6.86 2.96
C VAL A 192 1.60 -7.85 2.19
N PHE A 193 0.95 -8.81 1.56
CA PHE A 193 1.60 -9.92 0.89
C PHE A 193 0.79 -10.39 -0.31
N VAL A 194 1.49 -10.68 -1.41
CA VAL A 194 0.92 -11.42 -2.54
C VAL A 194 1.77 -12.67 -2.75
N GLY A 195 1.17 -13.83 -2.52
CA GLY A 195 1.78 -15.13 -2.74
C GLY A 195 1.13 -15.90 -3.88
N ALA A 196 1.64 -17.10 -4.15
CA ALA A 196 1.03 -18.03 -5.09
C ALA A 196 1.21 -19.47 -4.63
N LYS A 197 0.20 -20.31 -4.84
CA LYS A 197 0.33 -21.75 -4.60
C LYS A 197 1.22 -22.38 -5.69
N GLY A 198 2.25 -23.10 -5.26
CA GLY A 198 3.23 -23.76 -6.14
C GLY A 198 4.46 -22.92 -6.46
N VAL A 199 4.64 -21.77 -5.80
CA VAL A 199 5.84 -20.94 -5.98
C VAL A 199 7.07 -21.61 -5.35
N GLN A 200 8.20 -21.58 -6.05
CA GLN A 200 9.47 -22.13 -5.55
C GLN A 200 10.29 -21.06 -4.79
N ASN A 201 10.15 -19.80 -5.22
CA ASN A 201 10.90 -18.68 -4.69
C ASN A 201 10.05 -17.82 -3.75
N LYS A 202 10.72 -16.97 -2.98
CA LYS A 202 10.05 -15.96 -2.17
C LYS A 202 9.39 -14.91 -3.06
N SER A 203 8.21 -14.46 -2.65
CA SER A 203 7.49 -13.43 -3.39
C SER A 203 8.27 -12.11 -3.38
N PRO A 204 8.32 -11.37 -4.50
CA PRO A 204 8.80 -9.99 -4.52
C PRO A 204 7.76 -9.00 -3.95
N PHE A 205 6.52 -9.45 -3.74
CA PHE A 205 5.40 -8.62 -3.31
C PHE A 205 5.09 -8.90 -1.83
N GLU A 206 5.94 -8.38 -0.96
CA GLU A 206 5.74 -8.45 0.49
C GLU A 206 6.30 -7.21 1.17
N GLN A 207 5.52 -6.62 2.08
CA GLN A 207 5.98 -5.54 2.97
C GLN A 207 5.48 -5.79 4.39
N HIS A 208 6.29 -5.39 5.36
CA HIS A 208 6.04 -5.59 6.78
C HIS A 208 6.58 -4.39 7.57
N VAL A 209 5.80 -3.91 8.55
CA VAL A 209 6.24 -2.93 9.54
C VAL A 209 5.88 -3.45 10.92
N LYS A 210 6.90 -3.60 11.75
CA LYS A 210 6.76 -4.10 13.11
C LYS A 210 6.08 -3.07 14.00
N ASN A 211 5.15 -3.52 14.83
CA ASN A 211 4.60 -2.74 15.92
C ASN A 211 5.68 -2.43 16.97
N SER A 212 5.94 -1.15 17.20
CA SER A 212 6.90 -0.69 18.20
C SER A 212 6.50 0.66 18.76
N LYS A 213 6.47 0.78 20.10
CA LYS A 213 6.12 2.02 20.80
C LYS A 213 6.95 3.24 20.35
N HIS A 214 8.15 3.02 19.84
CA HIS A 214 9.08 4.10 19.46
C HIS A 214 8.93 4.57 18.01
N THR A 215 8.40 3.72 17.13
CA THR A 215 8.35 3.99 15.67
C THR A 215 6.92 4.02 15.12
N ASN A 216 5.92 3.72 15.95
CA ASN A 216 4.53 3.69 15.54
C ASN A 216 4.04 5.07 15.13
N LYS A 217 3.31 5.11 14.01
CA LYS A 217 2.62 6.31 13.51
C LYS A 217 1.33 6.61 14.26
N TYR A 218 0.65 5.58 14.76
CA TYR A 218 -0.57 5.69 15.54
C TYR A 218 -0.32 5.20 16.97
N GLU A 219 -1.18 5.58 17.91
CA GLU A 219 -1.04 5.17 19.31
C GLU A 219 -1.22 3.65 19.48
N GLY A 220 -0.11 2.91 19.43
CA GLY A 220 -0.10 1.44 19.55
C GLY A 220 -0.33 0.66 18.26
N TRP A 221 -0.25 1.31 17.09
CA TRP A 221 -0.21 0.65 15.77
C TRP A 221 0.82 1.30 14.84
N PRO A 222 1.52 0.49 14.02
CA PRO A 222 2.40 1.00 12.97
C PRO A 222 1.62 1.67 11.85
N GLU A 223 2.33 2.31 10.91
CA GLU A 223 1.69 2.91 9.76
C GLU A 223 1.04 1.89 8.82
N ALA A 224 0.07 2.35 8.04
CA ALA A 224 -0.55 1.53 7.00
C ALA A 224 0.42 1.35 5.82
N LEU A 225 0.52 0.13 5.34
CA LEU A 225 1.36 -0.23 4.20
C LEU A 225 0.59 -0.06 2.90
N VAL A 226 1.26 0.41 1.86
CA VAL A 226 0.75 0.45 0.48
C VAL A 226 1.71 -0.36 -0.38
N MET A 227 1.18 -1.34 -1.09
CA MET A 227 1.94 -2.11 -2.06
C MET A 227 1.20 -2.15 -3.38
N GLU A 228 1.92 -1.89 -4.45
CA GLU A 228 1.37 -1.83 -5.80
C GLU A 228 2.36 -2.46 -6.78
N GLY A 229 1.86 -2.99 -7.89
CA GLY A 229 2.74 -3.68 -8.83
C GLY A 229 2.00 -4.39 -9.95
N CYS A 230 2.78 -5.15 -10.72
CA CYS A 230 2.35 -5.90 -11.88
C CYS A 230 2.78 -7.36 -11.70
N ILE A 231 1.83 -8.28 -11.63
CA ILE A 231 2.09 -9.71 -11.44
C ILE A 231 2.10 -10.38 -12.82
N PRO A 232 3.18 -11.09 -13.22
CA PRO A 232 3.18 -11.85 -14.46
C PRO A 232 2.03 -12.84 -14.49
N ARG A 233 1.21 -12.79 -15.54
CA ARG A 233 0.08 -13.69 -15.74
C ARG A 233 0.61 -15.08 -16.06
N ARG A 234 0.03 -16.12 -15.46
CA ARG A 234 0.42 -17.50 -15.78
C ARG A 234 -0.10 -17.81 -17.18
N SER A 235 0.77 -18.24 -18.08
CA SER A 235 0.34 -18.76 -19.37
C SER A 235 -0.46 -20.04 -19.16
N THR A 236 -1.56 -20.20 -19.90
CA THR A 236 -2.09 -21.54 -20.17
C THR A 236 -0.98 -22.25 -20.95
N ALA A 237 -0.29 -23.21 -20.35
CA ALA A 237 0.59 -24.06 -21.14
C ALA A 237 -0.26 -24.69 -22.25
N SER A 238 0.07 -24.37 -23.51
CA SER A 238 -0.48 -25.00 -24.70
C SER A 238 -0.02 -26.46 -24.82
#